data_AF-A0AAD5VD03-F1
#
_entry.id   AF-A0AAD5VD03-F1
#
_cell.length_a   1.000
_cell.length_b   1.000
_cell.length_c   1.000
_cell.angle_alpha   90.00
_cell.angle_beta   90.00
_cell.angle_gamma   90.00
#
_symmetry.space_group_name_H-M   'P 1'
#
loop_
_entity.id
_entity.type
_entity.pdbx_description
1 polymer ?
#
loop_
_entity_poly.entity_id
_entity_poly.type
_entity_poly.pdbx_seq_one_letter_code
_entity_poly.pdbx_strand_id
1 'polypeptide(L)'
;MFPFASLLSLSLLAVVYGQQVGTQTPETHPQLPSQQCTSSGCKTLNTAVVLDSNWRWLHTTSGYTNCYTGNTWDASICSDPVSCAQNCALDGADYSGTYGITTSGNALTLKFVTGANIGSRVYLMASESEYQMLKLKNQEFTFDVDMSNLPCGLNGALYLSEMDADGGMSKFPNNKAGAKYGTGYCDSQCPHDIKFINGEANILGWAGSDNDPNAGSGQYGTCCTEMDIWEANSNAAAFTPHPCTVDGQTRCEGTDCGDGDERADGVCDKDGCDFNSWRMGDQTFLGVGKTVDTSKKFTVVTQFLTSDNTTTGTLSEIRRIYVQNGVVIQNSAVSIPGIPAGNSITDDFCTAQKSVFGDTDSFGSKGGLGAMDSALEHGMVLALSVWDDHAANMLWLDSDYPTDADASSPGISRGPCATTSGVPTDVESKSPGASVIFSNIKFGDIGSTFSGSSSGGGSTSAPPTQPTQPTQPSQPPTTGTVAQWGQCGGIGYTGPTACASPFTCHQLNDYYSQCY
;
A
#
# COMPACT_ATOMS: atom_id res chain seq x y z
N MET A 1 -0.53 54.58 34.34
CA MET A 1 -1.08 53.64 35.34
C MET A 1 -2.04 52.72 34.61
N PHE A 2 -1.58 51.52 34.24
CA PHE A 2 -2.45 50.51 33.64
C PHE A 2 -3.33 49.91 34.74
N PRO A 3 -4.63 49.72 34.52
CA PRO A 3 -5.52 49.18 35.54
C PRO A 3 -5.14 47.74 35.87
N PHE A 4 -4.95 47.47 37.17
CA PHE A 4 -4.57 46.16 37.74
C PHE A 4 -5.56 45.03 37.36
N ALA A 5 -6.76 45.40 36.88
CA ALA A 5 -7.81 44.47 36.45
C ALA A 5 -7.59 43.85 35.05
N SER A 6 -6.62 44.31 34.26
CA SER A 6 -6.34 43.75 32.92
C SER A 6 -5.29 42.64 32.92
N LEU A 7 -4.61 42.37 34.05
CA LEU A 7 -3.62 41.30 34.16
C LEU A 7 -4.19 39.95 34.67
N LEU A 8 -5.42 39.93 35.20
CA LEU A 8 -6.09 38.68 35.61
C LEU A 8 -6.88 38.01 34.47
N SER A 9 -7.17 38.74 33.39
CA SER A 9 -7.95 38.21 32.25
C SER A 9 -7.10 37.43 31.24
N LEU A 10 -5.77 37.40 31.41
CA LEU A 10 -4.80 36.64 30.60
C LEU A 10 -4.32 35.36 31.30
N SER A 11 -4.79 35.07 32.52
CA SER A 11 -4.45 33.86 33.29
C SER A 11 -5.50 32.74 33.20
N LEU A 12 -6.56 32.95 32.40
CA LEU A 12 -7.53 31.91 32.01
C LEU A 12 -7.35 31.49 30.55
N LEU A 13 -6.10 31.43 30.08
CA LEU A 13 -5.78 30.56 28.95
C LEU A 13 -6.03 29.14 29.44
N ALA A 14 -7.19 28.59 29.10
CA ALA A 14 -7.43 27.16 29.19
C ALA A 14 -6.26 26.49 28.45
N VAL A 15 -5.34 25.89 29.20
CA VAL A 15 -4.37 24.97 28.63
C VAL A 15 -5.19 23.76 28.24
N VAL A 16 -5.63 23.74 26.99
CA VAL A 16 -6.34 22.60 26.43
C VAL A 16 -5.29 21.52 26.20
N TYR A 17 -5.29 20.53 27.09
CA TYR A 17 -4.47 19.33 26.95
C TYR A 17 -5.13 18.43 25.88
N GLY A 18 -4.41 17.94 24.88
CA GLY A 18 -4.89 16.94 23.90
C GLY A 18 -4.53 15.51 24.25
N GLN A 19 -4.71 14.52 23.36
CA GLN A 19 -3.97 13.27 23.34
C GLN A 19 -2.49 13.58 23.54
N GLN A 20 -1.97 13.15 24.69
CA GLN A 20 -0.68 13.58 25.19
C GLN A 20 0.46 12.67 24.74
N VAL A 21 1.67 13.14 25.01
CA VAL A 21 2.91 12.38 24.86
C VAL A 21 3.26 11.73 26.18
N GLY A 22 3.32 10.40 26.18
CA GLY A 22 3.84 9.59 27.28
C GLY A 22 5.35 9.79 27.40
N THR A 23 5.87 9.59 28.62
CA THR A 23 7.29 9.81 28.91
C THR A 23 7.91 8.64 29.67
N GLN A 24 7.20 7.51 29.77
CA GLN A 24 7.69 6.33 30.48
C GLN A 24 8.64 5.52 29.60
N THR A 25 8.35 5.47 28.30
CA THR A 25 9.19 4.84 27.27
C THR A 25 9.62 5.89 26.26
N PRO A 26 10.93 6.08 26.01
CA PRO A 26 11.39 6.98 24.95
C PRO A 26 10.99 6.48 23.57
N GLU A 27 10.49 7.37 22.72
CA GLU A 27 10.23 7.06 21.31
C GLU A 27 11.50 7.23 20.47
N THR A 28 12.00 6.12 19.90
CA THR A 28 13.20 6.10 19.04
C THR A 28 12.90 5.33 17.76
N HIS A 29 12.73 6.05 16.64
CA HIS A 29 12.36 5.46 15.35
C HIS A 29 13.48 4.59 14.75
N PRO A 30 13.22 3.31 14.41
CA PRO A 30 14.15 2.48 13.67
C PRO A 30 14.48 3.10 12.31
N GLN A 31 15.78 3.15 11.99
CA GLN A 31 16.23 3.73 10.72
C GLN A 31 15.91 2.79 9.56
N LEU A 32 15.40 3.34 8.47
CA LEU A 32 15.11 2.62 7.23
C LEU A 32 15.44 3.53 6.04
N PRO A 33 16.71 3.61 5.61
CA PRO A 33 17.10 4.48 4.50
C PRO A 33 16.41 4.08 3.21
N SER A 34 15.75 5.05 2.57
CA SER A 34 15.14 4.96 1.24
C SER A 34 16.02 5.66 0.19
N GLN A 35 15.64 5.60 -1.08
CA GLN A 35 16.37 6.29 -2.14
C GLN A 35 15.45 7.07 -3.08
N GLN A 36 15.87 8.28 -3.43
CA GLN A 36 15.24 9.07 -4.48
C GLN A 36 16.07 8.97 -5.76
N CYS A 37 15.46 8.53 -6.85
CA CYS A 37 16.13 8.23 -8.11
C CYS A 37 15.77 9.24 -9.21
N THR A 38 16.73 9.45 -10.09
CA THR A 38 16.56 10.14 -11.36
C THR A 38 17.18 9.28 -12.45
N SER A 39 16.98 9.64 -13.72
CA SER A 39 17.74 9.03 -14.83
C SER A 39 19.28 9.02 -14.65
N SER A 40 19.82 9.90 -13.79
CA SER A 40 21.26 9.99 -13.51
C SER A 40 21.76 9.10 -12.35
N GLY A 41 20.85 8.47 -11.60
CA GLY A 41 21.16 7.64 -10.43
C GLY A 41 20.31 7.97 -9.21
N CYS A 42 20.57 7.28 -8.10
CA CYS A 42 19.80 7.37 -6.86
C CYS A 42 20.58 8.01 -5.72
N LYS A 43 19.92 8.86 -4.94
CA LYS A 43 20.40 9.46 -3.70
C LYS A 43 19.73 8.80 -2.51
N THR A 44 20.51 8.34 -1.53
CA THR A 44 19.98 7.83 -0.26
C THR A 44 19.40 8.95 0.60
N LEU A 45 18.24 8.68 1.19
CA LEU A 45 17.57 9.53 2.18
C LEU A 45 17.66 8.86 3.56
N ASN A 46 17.83 9.66 4.61
CA ASN A 46 17.89 9.18 6.00
C ASN A 46 16.48 9.07 6.59
N THR A 47 15.67 8.20 6.02
CA THR A 47 14.31 7.93 6.49
C THR A 47 14.31 6.94 7.66
N ALA A 48 13.23 6.96 8.45
CA ALA A 48 12.99 6.04 9.57
C ALA A 48 11.56 5.48 9.49
N VAL A 49 11.19 4.58 10.41
CA VAL A 49 9.80 4.12 10.55
C VAL A 49 9.25 4.44 11.93
N VAL A 50 7.95 4.74 11.98
CA VAL A 50 7.22 4.95 13.24
C VAL A 50 6.05 3.99 13.35
N LEU A 51 5.84 3.41 14.53
CA LEU A 51 4.68 2.57 14.84
C LEU A 51 3.40 3.42 14.92
N ASP A 52 2.33 2.91 14.31
CA ASP A 52 0.99 3.45 14.40
C ASP A 52 0.49 3.59 15.85
N SER A 53 -0.26 4.66 16.10
CA SER A 53 -0.72 5.01 17.44
C SER A 53 -1.63 3.97 18.11
N ASN A 54 -2.35 3.15 17.34
CA ASN A 54 -3.31 2.17 17.86
C ASN A 54 -2.62 1.05 18.66
N TRP A 55 -1.37 0.73 18.33
CA TRP A 55 -0.58 -0.30 19.01
C TRP A 55 0.05 0.17 20.32
N ARG A 56 0.14 1.48 20.54
CA ARG A 56 0.90 2.04 21.65
C ARG A 56 0.17 1.83 22.96
N TRP A 57 0.96 1.70 24.02
CA TRP A 57 0.42 1.79 25.36
C TRP A 57 -0.19 3.18 25.60
N LEU A 58 -1.42 3.17 26.10
CA LEU A 58 -2.19 4.37 26.41
C LEU A 58 -2.47 4.44 27.92
N HIS A 59 -1.87 5.42 28.58
CA HIS A 59 -1.94 5.57 30.03
C HIS A 59 -2.26 7.00 30.45
N THR A 60 -2.62 7.20 31.72
CA THR A 60 -2.85 8.53 32.27
C THR A 60 -1.59 9.39 32.20
N THR A 61 -1.76 10.67 31.89
CA THR A 61 -0.66 11.66 31.79
C THR A 61 0.15 11.83 33.07
N SER A 62 -0.44 11.51 34.22
CA SER A 62 0.16 11.66 35.54
C SER A 62 0.73 10.37 36.13
N GLY A 63 0.60 9.23 35.46
CA GLY A 63 0.98 7.94 36.03
C GLY A 63 1.03 6.80 35.02
N TYR A 64 0.65 5.61 35.48
CA TYR A 64 0.76 4.34 34.74
C TYR A 64 -0.60 3.64 34.58
N THR A 65 -1.69 4.29 35.01
CA THR A 65 -3.03 3.70 34.91
C THR A 65 -3.44 3.67 33.44
N ASN A 66 -3.82 2.50 32.94
CA ASN A 66 -4.25 2.36 31.56
C ASN A 66 -5.54 3.16 31.31
N CYS A 67 -5.58 3.90 30.21
CA CYS A 67 -6.83 4.45 29.69
C CYS A 67 -7.61 3.43 28.86
N TYR A 68 -6.91 2.43 28.31
CA TYR A 68 -7.45 1.37 27.47
C TYR A 68 -6.75 0.05 27.81
N THR A 69 -7.52 -1.01 28.05
CA THR A 69 -6.99 -2.35 28.38
C THR A 69 -7.78 -3.44 27.67
N GLY A 70 -7.08 -4.37 27.02
CA GLY A 70 -7.72 -5.35 26.13
C GLY A 70 -8.41 -4.59 25.01
N ASN A 71 -9.74 -4.64 24.99
CA ASN A 71 -10.57 -3.90 24.04
C ASN A 71 -11.52 -2.86 24.68
N THR A 72 -11.25 -2.44 25.93
CA THR A 72 -12.16 -1.59 26.72
C THR A 72 -11.47 -0.33 27.24
N TRP A 73 -12.17 0.81 27.14
CA TRP A 73 -11.77 2.10 27.72
C TRP A 73 -12.12 2.20 29.22
N ASP A 74 -11.27 2.85 30.02
CA ASP A 74 -11.57 3.16 31.41
C ASP A 74 -12.51 4.38 31.50
N ALA A 75 -13.80 4.13 31.76
CA ALA A 75 -14.83 5.16 31.82
C ALA A 75 -14.64 6.19 32.95
N SER A 76 -13.79 5.92 33.95
CA SER A 76 -13.48 6.89 35.01
C SER A 76 -12.46 7.95 34.56
N ILE A 77 -11.66 7.63 33.55
CA ILE A 77 -10.66 8.52 32.93
C ILE A 77 -11.24 9.13 31.64
N CYS A 78 -11.93 8.31 30.85
CA CYS A 78 -12.48 8.63 29.54
C CYS A 78 -14.00 8.78 29.60
N SER A 79 -14.45 9.90 30.19
CA SER A 79 -15.87 10.24 30.30
C SER A 79 -16.47 10.82 29.02
N ASP A 80 -15.65 11.53 28.23
CA ASP A 80 -16.00 12.12 26.95
C ASP A 80 -14.75 12.15 26.04
N PRO A 81 -14.93 12.22 24.70
CA PRO A 81 -13.82 12.13 23.74
C PRO A 81 -12.69 13.13 23.97
N VAL A 82 -13.03 14.37 24.33
CA VAL A 82 -12.05 15.43 24.54
C VAL A 82 -11.31 15.18 25.84
N SER A 83 -12.00 15.03 26.96
CA SER A 83 -11.40 14.75 28.27
C SER A 83 -10.49 13.52 28.25
N CYS A 84 -10.91 12.45 27.58
CA CYS A 84 -10.10 11.25 27.40
C CYS A 84 -8.80 11.55 26.67
N ALA A 85 -8.85 12.30 25.56
CA ALA A 85 -7.64 12.76 24.89
C ALA A 85 -6.75 13.56 25.84
N GLN A 86 -7.29 14.53 26.57
CA GLN A 86 -6.52 15.37 27.51
C GLN A 86 -5.82 14.57 28.61
N ASN A 87 -6.46 13.50 29.09
CA ASN A 87 -6.04 12.73 30.25
C ASN A 87 -5.12 11.55 29.89
N CYS A 88 -5.05 11.17 28.61
CA CYS A 88 -4.37 9.96 28.15
C CYS A 88 -3.19 10.29 27.22
N ALA A 89 -2.12 9.53 27.37
CA ALA A 89 -0.85 9.76 26.69
C ALA A 89 -0.41 8.51 25.93
N LEU A 90 -0.02 8.69 24.66
CA LEU A 90 0.66 7.64 23.88
C LEU A 90 2.11 7.56 24.30
N ASP A 91 2.56 6.39 24.76
CA ASP A 91 3.95 6.21 25.16
C ASP A 91 4.85 5.78 23.98
N GLY A 92 6.17 5.82 24.20
CA GLY A 92 7.13 5.27 23.23
C GLY A 92 7.01 3.76 23.05
N ALA A 93 7.68 3.23 22.04
CA ALA A 93 7.61 1.82 21.67
C ALA A 93 8.95 1.07 21.81
N ASP A 94 8.93 -0.10 22.45
CA ASP A 94 9.97 -1.12 22.25
C ASP A 94 9.68 -1.89 20.96
N TYR A 95 10.12 -1.32 19.84
CA TYR A 95 9.89 -1.83 18.49
C TYR A 95 10.20 -3.32 18.34
N SER A 96 11.35 -3.79 18.84
CA SER A 96 11.80 -5.17 18.64
C SER A 96 11.20 -6.13 19.67
N GLY A 97 11.29 -5.77 20.96
CA GLY A 97 10.92 -6.66 22.06
C GLY A 97 9.42 -6.87 22.21
N THR A 98 8.62 -5.83 21.91
CA THR A 98 7.16 -5.86 22.06
C THR A 98 6.45 -6.07 20.73
N TYR A 99 6.90 -5.39 19.66
CA TYR A 99 6.17 -5.34 18.40
C TYR A 99 6.82 -6.15 17.26
N GLY A 100 8.00 -6.76 17.49
CA GLY A 100 8.66 -7.58 16.48
C GLY A 100 9.13 -6.83 15.24
N ILE A 101 9.31 -5.51 15.35
CA ILE A 101 9.74 -4.59 14.29
C ILE A 101 11.25 -4.40 14.40
N THR A 102 11.96 -4.74 13.34
CA THR A 102 13.43 -4.58 13.30
C THR A 102 13.87 -4.03 11.95
N THR A 103 14.95 -3.26 11.96
CA THR A 103 15.61 -2.81 10.73
C THR A 103 17.07 -3.25 10.69
N SER A 104 17.56 -3.53 9.48
CA SER A 104 18.97 -3.84 9.22
C SER A 104 19.37 -3.28 7.87
N GLY A 105 20.20 -2.22 7.86
CA GLY A 105 20.50 -1.49 6.63
C GLY A 105 19.23 -0.86 6.06
N ASN A 106 18.88 -1.20 4.83
CA ASN A 106 17.68 -0.72 4.13
C ASN A 106 16.51 -1.71 4.19
N ALA A 107 16.53 -2.68 5.10
CA ALA A 107 15.49 -3.69 5.25
C ALA A 107 14.73 -3.51 6.57
N LEU A 108 13.41 -3.59 6.49
CA LEU A 108 12.44 -3.65 7.58
C LEU A 108 11.88 -5.07 7.65
N THR A 109 11.93 -5.69 8.82
CA THR A 109 11.25 -6.96 9.10
C THR A 109 10.11 -6.71 10.07
N LEU A 110 8.90 -7.12 9.67
CA LEU A 110 7.71 -7.12 10.51
C LEU A 110 7.35 -8.56 10.83
N LYS A 111 7.40 -8.93 12.11
CA LYS A 111 6.92 -10.23 12.59
C LYS A 111 5.42 -10.16 12.84
N PHE A 112 4.75 -11.27 12.57
CA PHE A 112 3.32 -11.36 12.81
C PHE A 112 2.99 -11.46 14.30
N VAL A 113 3.62 -12.37 15.06
CA VAL A 113 3.38 -12.51 16.51
C VAL A 113 4.64 -12.20 17.32
N THR A 114 4.51 -11.33 18.32
CA THR A 114 5.56 -11.05 19.32
C THR A 114 4.96 -10.95 20.71
N GLY A 115 5.17 -11.97 21.54
CA GLY A 115 4.50 -12.04 22.84
C GLY A 115 2.98 -12.10 22.68
N ALA A 116 2.27 -11.10 23.18
CA ALA A 116 0.82 -10.94 23.00
C ALA A 116 0.45 -9.99 21.85
N ASN A 117 1.43 -9.35 21.21
CA ASN A 117 1.20 -8.46 20.07
C ASN A 117 0.98 -9.28 18.79
N ILE A 118 -0.09 -8.94 18.07
CA ILE A 118 -0.43 -9.48 16.76
C ILE A 118 -0.35 -8.34 15.73
N GLY A 119 0.36 -8.59 14.64
CA GLY A 119 0.54 -7.65 13.54
C GLY A 119 1.29 -6.37 13.91
N SER A 120 1.45 -5.52 12.91
CA SER A 120 1.94 -4.14 13.09
C SER A 120 1.63 -3.30 11.84
N ARG A 121 1.53 -1.98 12.03
CA ARG A 121 1.52 -0.99 10.96
C ARG A 121 2.52 0.12 11.28
N VAL A 122 3.36 0.46 10.31
CA VAL A 122 4.36 1.52 10.45
C VAL A 122 4.34 2.48 9.28
N TYR A 123 4.78 3.72 9.51
CA TYR A 123 4.85 4.78 8.50
C TYR A 123 6.29 5.20 8.24
N LEU A 124 6.62 5.51 6.99
CA LEU A 124 7.92 6.07 6.64
C LEU A 124 8.00 7.54 7.07
N MET A 125 9.05 7.88 7.83
CA MET A 125 9.32 9.20 8.39
C MET A 125 10.39 9.94 7.58
N ALA A 126 10.14 11.21 7.26
CA ALA A 126 11.14 12.11 6.66
C ALA A 126 12.00 12.81 7.74
N SER A 127 11.43 13.01 8.93
CA SER A 127 12.08 13.61 10.10
C SER A 127 11.51 13.01 11.39
N GLU A 128 11.89 13.51 12.57
CA GLU A 128 11.27 13.04 13.83
C GLU A 128 9.78 13.40 13.96
N SER A 129 9.28 14.38 13.20
CA SER A 129 7.93 14.96 13.39
C SER A 129 7.09 15.00 12.12
N GLU A 130 7.60 14.51 10.99
CA GLU A 130 6.88 14.51 9.71
C GLU A 130 7.08 13.18 8.97
N TYR A 131 5.98 12.66 8.44
CA TYR A 131 5.99 11.55 7.50
C TYR A 131 6.67 11.92 6.19
N GLN A 132 7.23 10.92 5.51
CA GLN A 132 7.74 11.06 4.16
C GLN A 132 6.58 11.08 3.17
N MET A 133 6.22 12.28 2.71
CA MET A 133 5.22 12.46 1.66
C MET A 133 5.79 12.03 0.30
N LEU A 134 5.10 11.11 -0.38
CA LEU A 134 5.45 10.61 -1.71
C LEU A 134 4.50 11.19 -2.74
N LYS A 135 5.03 12.00 -3.66
CA LYS A 135 4.29 12.56 -4.81
C LYS A 135 4.62 11.74 -6.04
N LEU A 136 3.70 10.87 -6.47
CA LEU A 136 4.02 9.84 -7.44
C LEU A 136 3.40 10.03 -8.83
N LYS A 137 2.73 11.14 -9.13
CA LYS A 137 2.30 11.44 -10.51
C LYS A 137 3.49 11.44 -11.47
N ASN A 138 3.43 10.58 -12.48
CA ASN A 138 4.50 10.32 -13.44
C ASN A 138 5.83 9.93 -12.78
N GLN A 139 5.75 9.12 -11.74
CA GLN A 139 6.89 8.53 -11.03
C GLN A 139 6.73 7.02 -10.91
N GLU A 140 7.81 6.39 -10.50
CA GLU A 140 7.94 4.97 -10.22
C GLU A 140 8.28 4.76 -8.74
N PHE A 141 7.64 3.79 -8.11
CA PHE A 141 7.93 3.34 -6.75
C PHE A 141 8.31 1.86 -6.77
N THR A 142 9.41 1.53 -6.09
CA THR A 142 10.03 0.21 -6.14
C THR A 142 10.52 -0.22 -4.77
N PHE A 143 10.38 -1.51 -4.48
CA PHE A 143 10.91 -2.13 -3.27
C PHE A 143 11.23 -3.61 -3.55
N ASP A 144 12.10 -4.18 -2.72
CA ASP A 144 12.28 -5.62 -2.63
C ASP A 144 11.39 -6.17 -1.51
N VAL A 145 10.78 -7.33 -1.72
CA VAL A 145 9.97 -8.02 -0.72
C VAL A 145 10.38 -9.48 -0.58
N ASP A 146 10.47 -9.95 0.67
CA ASP A 146 10.47 -11.36 1.02
C ASP A 146 9.21 -11.67 1.83
N MET A 147 8.31 -12.43 1.20
CA MET A 147 7.06 -12.92 1.79
C MET A 147 7.01 -14.45 1.79
N SER A 148 8.16 -15.11 1.68
CA SER A 148 8.26 -16.58 1.68
C SER A 148 7.73 -17.21 2.97
N ASN A 149 7.66 -16.41 4.04
CA ASN A 149 7.17 -16.79 5.35
C ASN A 149 5.78 -16.19 5.68
N LEU A 150 5.00 -15.81 4.65
CA LEU A 150 3.61 -15.39 4.79
C LEU A 150 2.66 -16.47 4.18
N PRO A 151 2.03 -17.32 5.00
CA PRO A 151 1.05 -18.31 4.56
C PRO A 151 -0.31 -17.69 4.18
N CYS A 152 -1.27 -18.54 3.79
CA CYS A 152 -2.68 -18.17 3.62
C CYS A 152 -3.23 -17.49 4.88
N GLY A 153 -4.08 -16.48 4.70
CA GLY A 153 -4.71 -15.77 5.80
C GLY A 153 -3.93 -14.57 6.34
N LEU A 154 -2.70 -14.35 5.86
CA LEU A 154 -1.90 -13.18 6.21
C LEU A 154 -1.78 -12.23 5.03
N ASN A 155 -1.53 -10.97 5.33
CA ASN A 155 -1.20 -9.95 4.36
C ASN A 155 -0.02 -9.14 4.88
N GLY A 156 1.08 -9.15 4.12
CA GLY A 156 2.16 -8.19 4.26
C GLY A 156 1.93 -7.05 3.29
N ALA A 157 1.32 -5.96 3.76
CA ALA A 157 0.93 -4.86 2.90
C ALA A 157 1.97 -3.73 2.87
N LEU A 158 2.08 -3.09 1.71
CA LEU A 158 2.82 -1.85 1.49
C LEU A 158 1.96 -0.96 0.59
N TYR A 159 1.56 0.19 1.10
CA TYR A 159 0.52 1.01 0.49
C TYR A 159 0.69 2.49 0.83
N LEU A 160 -0.07 3.34 0.15
CA LEU A 160 -0.08 4.77 0.37
C LEU A 160 -1.42 5.21 0.93
N SER A 161 -1.38 6.09 1.92
CA SER A 161 -2.56 6.71 2.52
C SER A 161 -2.44 8.24 2.48
N GLU A 162 -3.51 8.95 2.13
CA GLU A 162 -3.56 10.42 2.05
C GLU A 162 -3.64 11.10 3.45
N MET A 163 -2.77 10.66 4.36
CA MET A 163 -2.60 11.24 5.70
C MET A 163 -1.91 12.60 5.66
N ASP A 164 -2.16 13.40 6.69
CA ASP A 164 -1.39 14.63 6.93
C ASP A 164 0.05 14.34 7.33
N ALA A 165 1.00 15.11 6.79
CA ALA A 165 2.43 14.94 7.06
C ALA A 165 2.81 14.98 8.55
N ASP A 166 2.11 15.79 9.35
CA ASP A 166 2.36 15.93 10.79
C ASP A 166 1.46 15.00 11.65
N GLY A 167 0.71 14.09 11.02
CA GLY A 167 -0.25 13.22 11.69
C GLY A 167 -1.46 13.95 12.27
N GLY A 168 -1.75 15.17 11.79
CA GLY A 168 -2.90 15.98 12.18
C GLY A 168 -2.62 16.99 13.30
N MET A 169 -1.37 17.16 13.75
CA MET A 169 -1.04 18.06 14.87
C MET A 169 -1.46 19.52 14.62
N SER A 170 -1.23 20.03 13.42
CA SER A 170 -1.55 21.40 13.05
C SER A 170 -3.06 21.65 12.92
N LYS A 171 -3.83 20.63 12.49
CA LYS A 171 -5.29 20.71 12.33
C LYS A 171 -6.02 20.51 13.65
N PHE A 172 -5.52 19.66 14.53
CA PHE A 172 -6.21 19.24 15.74
C PHE A 172 -5.40 19.63 16.98
N PRO A 173 -5.75 20.74 17.67
CA PRO A 173 -5.01 21.21 18.83
C PRO A 173 -4.91 20.18 19.97
N ASN A 174 -5.86 19.26 20.03
CA ASN A 174 -5.86 18.14 20.96
C ASN A 174 -5.03 16.94 20.49
N ASN A 175 -4.28 17.02 19.40
CA ASN A 175 -3.24 16.06 19.09
C ASN A 175 -1.89 16.67 19.45
N LYS A 176 -1.28 16.22 20.57
CA LYS A 176 0.07 16.65 20.97
C LYS A 176 1.15 15.64 20.60
N ALA A 177 0.76 14.47 20.09
CA ALA A 177 1.66 13.36 19.80
C ALA A 177 2.13 13.37 18.33
N GLY A 178 1.21 13.47 17.39
CA GLY A 178 1.50 13.64 15.96
C GLY A 178 2.19 12.47 15.28
N ALA A 179 2.77 12.76 14.11
CA ALA A 179 3.54 11.80 13.32
C ALA A 179 4.67 11.12 14.11
N LYS A 180 5.26 11.81 15.11
CA LYS A 180 6.27 11.21 16.00
C LYS A 180 5.76 9.95 16.71
N TYR A 181 4.46 9.86 16.96
CA TYR A 181 3.80 8.73 17.61
C TYR A 181 2.80 8.02 16.67
N GLY A 182 2.91 8.22 15.36
CA GLY A 182 2.12 7.48 14.38
C GLY A 182 0.61 7.80 14.39
N THR A 183 0.22 9.05 14.66
CA THR A 183 -1.20 9.46 14.64
C THR A 183 -1.69 9.83 13.25
N GLY A 184 -3.02 9.94 13.09
CA GLY A 184 -3.64 10.52 11.90
C GLY A 184 -3.89 9.53 10.77
N TYR A 185 -3.89 8.22 11.08
CA TYR A 185 -4.20 7.18 10.10
C TYR A 185 -5.59 7.37 9.50
N CYS A 186 -5.70 7.01 8.23
CA CYS A 186 -6.92 6.88 7.47
C CYS A 186 -6.67 5.92 6.32
N ASP A 187 -7.73 5.34 5.78
CA ASP A 187 -7.67 4.56 4.55
C ASP A 187 -9.05 4.55 3.89
N SER A 188 -9.18 3.79 2.80
CA SER A 188 -10.43 3.73 2.03
C SER A 188 -11.55 2.95 2.71
N GLN A 189 -11.22 2.15 3.73
CA GLN A 189 -12.19 1.38 4.51
C GLN A 189 -12.89 2.23 5.57
N CYS A 190 -12.45 3.48 5.79
CA CYS A 190 -12.98 4.38 6.81
C CYS A 190 -12.96 3.75 8.22
N PRO A 191 -11.82 3.24 8.71
CA PRO A 191 -11.73 2.37 9.88
C PRO A 191 -12.27 3.02 11.16
N HIS A 192 -13.12 2.28 11.87
CA HIS A 192 -13.71 2.67 13.15
C HIS A 192 -12.89 2.22 14.37
N ASP A 193 -11.88 1.38 14.17
CA ASP A 193 -11.03 0.81 15.23
C ASP A 193 -9.93 1.74 15.72
N ILE A 194 -9.78 2.89 15.06
CA ILE A 194 -8.78 3.89 15.40
C ILE A 194 -9.18 4.58 16.71
N LYS A 195 -8.37 4.37 17.75
CA LYS A 195 -8.61 4.88 19.11
C LYS A 195 -8.67 6.40 19.19
N PHE A 196 -7.94 7.12 18.34
CA PHE A 196 -7.92 8.59 18.31
C PHE A 196 -8.07 9.12 16.89
N ILE A 197 -9.11 9.92 16.67
CA ILE A 197 -9.41 10.55 15.38
C ILE A 197 -9.62 12.04 15.64
N ASN A 198 -8.98 12.89 14.84
CA ASN A 198 -9.10 14.35 14.93
C ASN A 198 -8.74 14.94 16.32
N GLY A 199 -7.82 14.30 17.04
CA GLY A 199 -7.41 14.70 18.40
C GLY A 199 -8.45 14.40 19.49
N GLU A 200 -9.43 13.55 19.21
CA GLU A 200 -10.46 13.09 20.14
C GLU A 200 -10.38 11.56 20.29
N ALA A 201 -10.63 11.04 21.48
CA ALA A 201 -10.72 9.59 21.69
C ALA A 201 -12.05 9.07 21.11
N ASN A 202 -12.01 7.98 20.34
CA ASN A 202 -13.18 7.42 19.66
C ASN A 202 -14.09 6.59 20.58
N ILE A 203 -14.43 7.11 21.76
CA ILE A 203 -15.11 6.35 22.81
C ILE A 203 -16.63 6.31 22.67
N LEU A 204 -17.22 7.18 21.83
CA LEU A 204 -18.66 7.20 21.61
C LEU A 204 -19.07 5.91 20.91
N GLY A 205 -20.03 5.19 21.48
CA GLY A 205 -20.49 3.92 20.92
C GLY A 205 -19.43 2.82 20.89
N TRP A 206 -18.31 2.96 21.61
CA TRP A 206 -17.23 1.98 21.55
C TRP A 206 -17.70 0.57 21.93
N ALA A 207 -17.53 -0.38 21.00
CA ALA A 207 -17.83 -1.78 21.19
C ALA A 207 -16.55 -2.60 20.99
N GLY A 208 -16.11 -3.32 22.03
CA GLY A 208 -15.01 -4.28 21.91
C GLY A 208 -15.38 -5.41 20.95
N SER A 209 -14.42 -5.85 20.14
CA SER A 209 -14.64 -6.95 19.21
C SER A 209 -14.80 -8.28 19.95
N ASP A 210 -15.73 -9.12 19.48
CA ASP A 210 -15.94 -10.47 20.01
C ASP A 210 -14.85 -11.46 19.55
N ASN A 211 -14.17 -11.16 18.43
CA ASN A 211 -13.15 -12.02 17.84
C ASN A 211 -11.74 -11.43 17.85
N ASP A 212 -11.55 -10.22 18.38
CA ASP A 212 -10.24 -9.60 18.62
C ASP A 212 -10.20 -9.02 20.06
N PRO A 213 -9.35 -9.57 20.96
CA PRO A 213 -9.25 -9.11 22.34
C PRO A 213 -8.58 -7.73 22.50
N ASN A 214 -7.98 -7.18 21.44
CA ASN A 214 -7.21 -5.92 21.45
C ASN A 214 -7.88 -4.78 20.67
N ALA A 215 -8.95 -5.07 19.94
CA ALA A 215 -9.65 -4.13 19.08
C ALA A 215 -11.13 -3.98 19.42
N GLY A 216 -11.70 -2.90 18.93
CA GLY A 216 -13.12 -2.58 18.99
C GLY A 216 -13.39 -1.44 18.02
N SER A 217 -14.63 -0.99 17.94
CA SER A 217 -15.03 0.06 17.00
C SER A 217 -15.79 1.16 17.73
N GLY A 218 -15.43 2.42 17.46
CA GLY A 218 -16.17 3.59 17.93
C GLY A 218 -17.15 4.11 16.88
N GLN A 219 -17.85 5.20 17.21
CA GLN A 219 -18.81 5.86 16.33
C GLN A 219 -18.17 6.40 15.06
N TYR A 220 -16.96 6.94 15.16
CA TYR A 220 -16.30 7.61 14.05
C TYR A 220 -15.39 6.66 13.29
N GLY A 221 -15.40 6.80 11.96
CA GLY A 221 -14.38 6.27 11.07
C GLY A 221 -13.42 7.37 10.60
N THR A 222 -12.31 6.99 9.96
CA THR A 222 -11.32 7.93 9.40
C THR A 222 -10.96 7.54 7.96
N CYS A 223 -11.50 8.29 7.01
CA CYS A 223 -11.45 8.02 5.57
C CYS A 223 -10.35 8.82 4.88
N CYS A 224 -9.69 8.24 3.87
CA CYS A 224 -8.96 8.98 2.85
C CYS A 224 -8.65 8.09 1.64
N THR A 225 -8.25 8.71 0.53
CA THR A 225 -7.81 7.98 -0.66
C THR A 225 -6.62 7.07 -0.32
N GLU A 226 -6.64 5.87 -0.86
CA GLU A 226 -5.64 4.83 -0.61
C GLU A 226 -5.14 4.24 -1.93
N MET A 227 -3.84 3.94 -1.98
CA MET A 227 -3.24 3.19 -3.08
C MET A 227 -2.48 2.00 -2.52
N ASP A 228 -3.08 0.83 -2.67
CA ASP A 228 -2.48 -0.44 -2.33
C ASP A 228 -1.47 -0.83 -3.41
N ILE A 229 -0.23 -0.43 -3.20
CA ILE A 229 0.88 -0.85 -4.06
C ILE A 229 1.04 -2.37 -3.97
N TRP A 230 0.83 -2.94 -2.79
CA TRP A 230 1.09 -4.34 -2.53
C TRP A 230 0.27 -4.85 -1.35
N GLU A 231 -0.61 -5.79 -1.63
CA GLU A 231 -1.24 -6.64 -0.62
C GLU A 231 -0.98 -8.09 -1.01
N ALA A 232 -0.30 -8.86 -0.16
CA ALA A 232 0.14 -10.18 -0.56
C ALA A 232 0.50 -11.11 0.59
N ASN A 233 0.47 -12.39 0.23
CA ASN A 233 1.23 -13.43 0.90
C ASN A 233 1.88 -14.35 -0.15
N SER A 234 2.48 -15.45 0.28
CA SER A 234 3.18 -16.37 -0.63
C SER A 234 2.29 -16.99 -1.72
N ASN A 235 0.96 -16.87 -1.65
CA ASN A 235 0.02 -17.52 -2.56
C ASN A 235 -0.61 -16.58 -3.59
N ALA A 236 -0.82 -15.32 -3.24
CA ALA A 236 -1.48 -14.32 -4.07
C ALA A 236 -1.00 -12.91 -3.75
N ALA A 237 -1.18 -12.00 -4.70
CA ALA A 237 -0.89 -10.58 -4.53
C ALA A 237 -1.87 -9.73 -5.35
N ALA A 238 -2.22 -8.56 -4.83
CA ALA A 238 -3.03 -7.55 -5.49
C ALA A 238 -2.34 -6.18 -5.45
N PHE A 239 -2.72 -5.32 -6.40
CA PHE A 239 -2.50 -3.88 -6.30
C PHE A 239 -3.75 -3.14 -6.74
N THR A 240 -4.14 -2.12 -5.97
CA THR A 240 -5.51 -1.63 -5.98
C THR A 240 -5.54 -0.13 -5.63
N PRO A 241 -5.97 0.77 -6.53
CA PRO A 241 -6.32 2.14 -6.18
C PRO A 241 -7.74 2.19 -5.61
N HIS A 242 -7.90 2.96 -4.52
CA HIS A 242 -9.14 3.19 -3.80
C HIS A 242 -9.40 4.70 -3.68
N PRO A 243 -10.13 5.30 -4.62
CA PRO A 243 -10.45 6.72 -4.57
C PRO A 243 -11.53 7.02 -3.52
N CYS A 244 -11.46 8.24 -2.96
CA CYS A 244 -12.53 8.82 -2.17
C CYS A 244 -13.03 10.12 -2.79
N THR A 245 -14.27 10.50 -2.50
CA THR A 245 -14.85 11.80 -2.91
C THR A 245 -14.45 12.96 -1.99
N VAL A 246 -13.61 12.70 -0.99
CA VAL A 246 -13.05 13.67 -0.05
C VAL A 246 -11.54 13.73 -0.24
N ASP A 247 -10.96 14.91 -0.03
CA ASP A 247 -9.51 15.13 -0.15
C ASP A 247 -8.83 14.99 1.22
N GLY A 248 -7.84 14.10 1.30
CA GLY A 248 -7.08 13.84 2.52
C GLY A 248 -7.90 13.24 3.67
N GLN A 249 -7.26 13.11 4.83
CA GLN A 249 -7.89 12.55 6.02
C GLN A 249 -9.19 13.28 6.41
N THR A 250 -10.28 12.52 6.48
CA THR A 250 -11.62 12.98 6.83
C THR A 250 -12.27 12.04 7.83
N ARG A 251 -12.74 12.57 8.96
CA ARG A 251 -13.56 11.79 9.91
C ARG A 251 -14.98 11.62 9.35
N CYS A 252 -15.51 10.41 9.36
CA CYS A 252 -16.88 10.10 8.95
C CYS A 252 -17.76 9.67 10.13
N GLU A 253 -19.08 9.70 9.93
CA GLU A 253 -20.08 9.03 10.78
C GLU A 253 -21.29 8.61 9.93
N GLY A 254 -22.01 7.56 10.35
CA GLY A 254 -23.17 7.05 9.62
C GLY A 254 -22.83 6.60 8.20
N THR A 255 -23.72 6.88 7.25
CA THR A 255 -23.57 6.45 5.85
C THR A 255 -22.25 6.91 5.22
N ASP A 256 -21.68 8.04 5.63
CA ASP A 256 -20.40 8.53 5.09
C ASP A 256 -19.25 7.52 5.30
N CYS A 257 -19.32 6.68 6.33
CA CYS A 257 -18.33 5.63 6.58
C CYS A 257 -18.51 4.37 5.71
N GLY A 258 -19.68 4.19 5.09
CA GLY A 258 -19.97 3.05 4.21
C GLY A 258 -19.90 1.70 4.92
N ASP A 259 -20.62 1.55 6.04
CA ASP A 259 -20.60 0.32 6.83
C ASP A 259 -21.66 -0.69 6.37
N GLY A 260 -21.34 -1.98 6.47
CA GLY A 260 -22.29 -3.07 6.19
C GLY A 260 -22.93 -2.95 4.81
N ASP A 261 -24.27 -2.83 4.79
CA ASP A 261 -25.05 -2.72 3.54
C ASP A 261 -24.80 -1.38 2.80
N GLU A 262 -24.24 -0.37 3.47
CA GLU A 262 -23.89 0.94 2.90
C GLU A 262 -22.47 0.97 2.30
N ARG A 263 -21.82 -0.19 2.10
CA ARG A 263 -20.43 -0.32 1.63
C ARG A 263 -20.08 0.53 0.40
N ALA A 264 -21.02 0.72 -0.52
CA ALA A 264 -20.84 1.53 -1.73
C ALA A 264 -21.36 2.97 -1.60
N ASP A 265 -22.07 3.29 -0.51
CA ASP A 265 -22.72 4.59 -0.29
C ASP A 265 -21.81 5.59 0.43
N GLY A 266 -20.82 5.10 1.19
CA GLY A 266 -19.83 5.93 1.89
C GLY A 266 -18.94 6.77 0.98
N VAL A 267 -18.09 7.62 1.57
CA VAL A 267 -17.28 8.58 0.80
C VAL A 267 -16.12 7.94 0.02
N CYS A 268 -15.74 6.72 0.38
CA CYS A 268 -14.62 6.00 -0.21
C CYS A 268 -15.06 4.74 -0.95
N ASP A 269 -14.31 4.39 -1.98
CA ASP A 269 -14.41 3.08 -2.62
C ASP A 269 -13.70 2.00 -1.78
N LYS A 270 -14.48 1.20 -1.05
CA LYS A 270 -13.94 0.13 -0.21
C LYS A 270 -13.44 -1.09 -0.99
N ASP A 271 -13.86 -1.28 -2.25
CA ASP A 271 -13.48 -2.46 -3.05
C ASP A 271 -12.27 -2.18 -3.94
N GLY A 272 -12.14 -0.94 -4.43
CA GLY A 272 -11.05 -0.53 -5.30
C GLY A 272 -11.15 -1.09 -6.71
N CYS A 273 -10.17 -0.77 -7.56
CA CYS A 273 -9.99 -1.41 -8.87
C CYS A 273 -8.79 -2.37 -8.85
N ASP A 274 -9.01 -3.62 -8.45
CA ASP A 274 -7.92 -4.54 -8.15
C ASP A 274 -7.32 -5.22 -9.39
N PHE A 275 -6.01 -5.42 -9.35
CA PHE A 275 -5.32 -6.36 -10.24
C PHE A 275 -4.59 -7.42 -9.41
N ASN A 276 -5.25 -8.58 -9.24
CA ASN A 276 -4.64 -9.82 -8.79
C ASN A 276 -4.49 -10.77 -9.99
N SER A 277 -3.24 -11.16 -10.32
CA SER A 277 -2.95 -12.03 -11.48
C SER A 277 -3.76 -13.32 -11.51
N TRP A 278 -3.98 -13.96 -10.35
CA TRP A 278 -4.78 -15.17 -10.24
C TRP A 278 -6.25 -14.87 -10.55
N ARG A 279 -6.80 -13.80 -9.96
CA ARG A 279 -8.18 -13.36 -10.19
C ARG A 279 -8.43 -12.94 -11.64
N MET A 280 -7.41 -12.39 -12.29
CA MET A 280 -7.39 -12.06 -13.73
C MET A 280 -7.13 -13.27 -14.64
N GLY A 281 -7.04 -14.48 -14.07
CA GLY A 281 -7.05 -15.75 -14.78
C GLY A 281 -5.68 -16.39 -15.03
N ASP A 282 -4.56 -15.73 -14.65
CA ASP A 282 -3.23 -16.34 -14.70
C ASP A 282 -2.83 -16.92 -13.34
N GLN A 283 -3.29 -18.15 -13.10
CA GLN A 283 -3.00 -18.90 -11.88
C GLN A 283 -1.53 -19.38 -11.81
N THR A 284 -0.73 -19.20 -12.86
CA THR A 284 0.66 -19.66 -12.95
C THR A 284 1.69 -18.55 -12.79
N PHE A 285 1.24 -17.31 -12.62
CA PHE A 285 2.11 -16.14 -12.59
C PHE A 285 2.87 -15.96 -11.27
N LEU A 286 2.15 -15.79 -10.15
CA LEU A 286 2.74 -15.47 -8.85
C LEU A 286 2.40 -16.51 -7.79
N GLY A 287 3.41 -17.00 -7.08
CA GLY A 287 3.31 -18.04 -6.05
C GLY A 287 4.57 -18.90 -5.94
N VAL A 288 4.58 -19.87 -5.02
CA VAL A 288 5.76 -20.72 -4.79
C VAL A 288 6.10 -21.52 -6.05
N GLY A 289 7.31 -21.31 -6.60
CA GLY A 289 7.80 -22.00 -7.79
C GLY A 289 7.16 -21.56 -9.12
N LYS A 290 6.43 -20.44 -9.14
CA LYS A 290 5.80 -19.87 -10.33
C LYS A 290 6.71 -18.86 -11.05
N THR A 291 6.19 -18.15 -12.05
CA THR A 291 6.94 -17.14 -12.83
C THR A 291 7.60 -16.09 -11.94
N VAL A 292 6.84 -15.54 -10.99
CA VAL A 292 7.34 -14.80 -9.82
C VAL A 292 7.32 -15.77 -8.65
N ASP A 293 8.49 -16.30 -8.30
CA ASP A 293 8.64 -17.34 -7.28
C ASP A 293 8.66 -16.73 -5.88
N THR A 294 7.55 -16.85 -5.15
CA THR A 294 7.38 -16.22 -3.84
C THR A 294 8.13 -16.93 -2.71
N SER A 295 8.79 -18.06 -2.99
CA SER A 295 9.70 -18.71 -2.03
C SER A 295 11.03 -17.97 -1.85
N LYS A 296 11.24 -16.89 -2.61
CA LYS A 296 12.46 -16.08 -2.62
C LYS A 296 12.10 -14.60 -2.68
N LYS A 297 13.02 -13.75 -2.23
CA LYS A 297 12.94 -12.31 -2.43
C LYS A 297 12.84 -11.94 -3.93
N PHE A 298 12.05 -10.93 -4.24
CA PHE A 298 11.97 -10.30 -5.56
C PHE A 298 11.71 -8.78 -5.41
N THR A 299 11.88 -8.05 -6.50
CA THR A 299 11.59 -6.62 -6.58
C THR A 299 10.22 -6.41 -7.20
N VAL A 300 9.43 -5.52 -6.62
CA VAL A 300 8.16 -5.01 -7.14
C VAL A 300 8.38 -3.56 -7.58
N VAL A 301 7.93 -3.24 -8.79
CA VAL A 301 8.01 -1.92 -9.41
C VAL A 301 6.61 -1.50 -9.80
N THR A 302 6.18 -0.32 -9.39
CA THR A 302 4.88 0.26 -9.75
C THR A 302 5.09 1.63 -10.37
N GLN A 303 4.50 1.83 -11.55
CA GLN A 303 4.60 3.08 -12.31
C GLN A 303 3.24 3.76 -12.39
N PHE A 304 3.20 5.05 -12.08
CA PHE A 304 1.99 5.86 -12.09
C PHE A 304 2.06 6.82 -13.27
N LEU A 305 1.57 6.37 -14.43
CA LEU A 305 1.74 7.09 -15.68
C LEU A 305 0.65 8.14 -15.85
N THR A 306 1.05 9.31 -16.35
CA THR A 306 0.14 10.37 -16.72
C THR A 306 -0.05 10.43 -18.23
N SER A 307 -1.22 10.92 -18.65
CA SER A 307 -1.66 10.99 -20.05
C SER A 307 -0.73 11.77 -20.99
N ASP A 308 0.09 12.68 -20.46
CA ASP A 308 1.04 13.50 -21.23
C ASP A 308 2.51 13.25 -20.86
N ASN A 309 2.79 12.22 -20.03
CA ASN A 309 4.12 11.88 -19.54
C ASN A 309 4.82 13.04 -18.79
N THR A 310 4.04 13.86 -18.07
CA THR A 310 4.54 14.91 -17.17
C THR A 310 4.02 14.70 -15.75
N THR A 311 4.70 15.24 -14.74
CA THR A 311 4.25 15.18 -13.33
C THR A 311 3.00 16.03 -13.05
N THR A 312 2.51 16.79 -14.04
CA THR A 312 1.31 17.62 -13.96
C THR A 312 0.13 17.09 -14.76
N GLY A 313 0.36 16.14 -15.68
CA GLY A 313 -0.70 15.49 -16.43
C GLY A 313 -1.59 14.62 -15.53
N THR A 314 -2.78 14.30 -16.00
CA THR A 314 -3.72 13.42 -15.29
C THR A 314 -3.23 11.98 -15.31
N LEU A 315 -3.24 11.31 -14.16
CA LEU A 315 -3.03 9.86 -14.02
C LEU A 315 -3.94 9.10 -14.99
N SER A 316 -3.36 8.18 -15.75
CA SER A 316 -4.08 7.42 -16.77
C SER A 316 -3.86 5.93 -16.68
N GLU A 317 -2.76 5.49 -16.06
CA GLU A 317 -2.42 4.07 -16.00
C GLU A 317 -1.51 3.76 -14.82
N ILE A 318 -1.79 2.66 -14.12
CA ILE A 318 -0.90 2.10 -13.10
C ILE A 318 -0.32 0.79 -13.64
N ARG A 319 1.00 0.75 -13.87
CA ARG A 319 1.70 -0.44 -14.39
C ARG A 319 2.47 -1.16 -13.30
N ARG A 320 2.63 -2.46 -13.49
CA ARG A 320 3.37 -3.35 -12.60
C ARG A 320 4.49 -4.08 -13.34
N ILE A 321 5.67 -4.10 -12.74
CA ILE A 321 6.83 -4.87 -13.20
C ILE A 321 7.44 -5.59 -11.99
N TYR A 322 8.00 -6.77 -12.21
CA TYR A 322 8.76 -7.51 -11.22
C TYR A 322 10.21 -7.69 -11.69
N VAL A 323 11.15 -7.77 -10.74
CA VAL A 323 12.51 -8.22 -11.04
C VAL A 323 12.89 -9.34 -10.09
N GLN A 324 13.23 -10.50 -10.64
CA GLN A 324 13.68 -11.62 -9.83
C GLN A 324 14.93 -12.25 -10.46
N ASN A 325 15.96 -12.47 -9.65
CA ASN A 325 17.25 -13.00 -10.11
C ASN A 325 17.86 -12.22 -11.30
N GLY A 326 17.66 -10.90 -11.35
CA GLY A 326 18.15 -10.02 -12.42
C GLY A 326 17.36 -10.10 -13.74
N VAL A 327 16.22 -10.81 -13.74
CA VAL A 327 15.30 -10.89 -14.89
C VAL A 327 14.11 -9.97 -14.65
N VAL A 328 13.84 -9.10 -15.62
CA VAL A 328 12.63 -8.26 -15.63
C VAL A 328 11.46 -9.09 -16.13
N ILE A 329 10.40 -9.13 -15.33
CA ILE A 329 9.17 -9.88 -15.57
C ILE A 329 8.04 -8.85 -15.65
N GLN A 330 7.40 -8.75 -16.81
CA GLN A 330 6.21 -7.90 -16.97
C GLN A 330 5.03 -8.51 -16.19
N ASN A 331 4.10 -7.67 -15.74
CA ASN A 331 2.88 -8.17 -15.12
C ASN A 331 2.12 -9.13 -16.05
N SER A 332 1.42 -10.11 -15.48
CA SER A 332 0.57 -11.05 -16.22
C SER A 332 -0.48 -10.29 -17.03
N ALA A 333 -0.83 -10.81 -18.21
CA ALA A 333 -1.96 -10.27 -18.95
C ALA A 333 -3.29 -10.82 -18.42
N VAL A 334 -4.36 -10.03 -18.52
CA VAL A 334 -5.73 -10.48 -18.28
C VAL A 334 -6.09 -11.62 -19.22
N SER A 335 -6.66 -12.70 -18.67
CA SER A 335 -7.13 -13.87 -19.43
C SER A 335 -8.61 -14.18 -19.21
N ILE A 336 -9.40 -13.21 -18.75
CA ILE A 336 -10.85 -13.31 -18.59
C ILE A 336 -11.57 -12.77 -19.84
N PRO A 337 -12.44 -13.56 -20.50
CA PRO A 337 -13.25 -13.06 -21.60
C PRO A 337 -14.14 -11.87 -21.21
N GLY A 338 -14.13 -10.82 -22.02
CA GLY A 338 -14.95 -9.61 -21.81
C GLY A 338 -14.20 -8.46 -21.12
N ILE A 339 -13.04 -8.72 -20.52
CA ILE A 339 -12.15 -7.68 -19.99
C ILE A 339 -11.08 -7.37 -21.07
N PRO A 340 -10.73 -6.08 -21.32
CA PRO A 340 -9.70 -5.71 -22.26
C PRO A 340 -8.39 -6.46 -22.03
N ALA A 341 -7.76 -6.93 -23.11
CA ALA A 341 -6.43 -7.49 -23.04
C ALA A 341 -5.43 -6.40 -22.60
N GLY A 342 -4.66 -6.67 -21.57
CA GLY A 342 -3.73 -5.72 -20.95
C GLY A 342 -3.13 -6.30 -19.67
N ASN A 343 -2.23 -5.57 -19.03
CA ASN A 343 -1.54 -6.00 -17.80
C ASN A 343 -1.36 -4.86 -16.79
N SER A 344 -2.24 -3.86 -16.84
CA SER A 344 -2.20 -2.64 -16.05
C SER A 344 -3.60 -2.18 -15.69
N ILE A 345 -3.69 -1.25 -14.74
CA ILE A 345 -4.95 -0.65 -14.31
C ILE A 345 -5.17 0.64 -15.11
N THR A 346 -6.32 0.73 -15.77
CA THR A 346 -6.88 1.90 -16.45
C THR A 346 -8.38 1.98 -16.12
N ASP A 347 -9.02 3.15 -16.28
CA ASP A 347 -10.48 3.24 -16.05
C ASP A 347 -11.29 2.28 -16.94
N ASP A 348 -10.82 2.03 -18.18
CA ASP A 348 -11.41 1.05 -19.10
C ASP A 348 -11.29 -0.39 -18.58
N PHE A 349 -10.12 -0.75 -18.02
CA PHE A 349 -9.94 -2.04 -17.35
C PHE A 349 -10.89 -2.17 -16.16
N CYS A 350 -10.96 -1.16 -15.30
CA CYS A 350 -11.80 -1.15 -14.10
C CYS A 350 -13.28 -1.35 -14.45
N THR A 351 -13.79 -0.53 -15.37
CA THR A 351 -15.20 -0.58 -15.81
C THR A 351 -15.56 -1.97 -16.35
N ALA A 352 -14.70 -2.53 -17.21
CA ALA A 352 -14.94 -3.84 -17.79
C ALA A 352 -14.79 -4.98 -16.77
N GLN A 353 -13.80 -4.92 -15.89
CA GLN A 353 -13.56 -5.89 -14.82
C GLN A 353 -14.77 -5.96 -13.88
N LYS A 354 -15.23 -4.81 -13.37
CA LYS A 354 -16.40 -4.74 -12.49
C LYS A 354 -17.65 -5.29 -13.18
N SER A 355 -17.88 -4.90 -14.44
CA SER A 355 -19.03 -5.41 -15.21
C SER A 355 -18.97 -6.92 -15.45
N VAL A 356 -17.81 -7.50 -15.75
CA VAL A 356 -17.67 -8.93 -16.04
C VAL A 356 -17.80 -9.78 -14.78
N PHE A 357 -17.28 -9.30 -13.65
CA PHE A 357 -17.40 -10.00 -12.36
C PHE A 357 -18.76 -9.79 -11.69
N GLY A 358 -19.53 -8.79 -12.12
CA GLY A 358 -20.80 -8.43 -11.49
C GLY A 358 -20.60 -7.66 -10.18
N ASP A 359 -19.45 -7.04 -10.00
CA ASP A 359 -19.13 -6.20 -8.85
C ASP A 359 -19.71 -4.78 -9.07
N THR A 360 -20.11 -4.11 -7.99
CA THR A 360 -20.50 -2.69 -8.05
C THR A 360 -19.29 -1.84 -8.43
N ASP A 361 -19.43 -0.98 -9.45
CA ASP A 361 -18.37 -0.07 -9.87
C ASP A 361 -18.32 1.20 -8.99
N SER A 362 -18.00 1.00 -7.71
CA SER A 362 -17.82 2.09 -6.75
C SER A 362 -16.62 2.97 -7.18
N PHE A 363 -15.52 2.34 -7.62
CA PHE A 363 -14.34 3.00 -8.19
C PHE A 363 -14.69 4.09 -9.20
N GLY A 364 -15.41 3.73 -10.27
CA GLY A 364 -15.84 4.67 -11.30
C GLY A 364 -16.78 5.76 -10.74
N SER A 365 -17.69 5.38 -9.83
CA SER A 365 -18.62 6.33 -9.19
C SER A 365 -17.94 7.36 -8.27
N LYS A 366 -16.77 7.01 -7.70
CA LYS A 366 -15.95 7.87 -6.83
C LYS A 366 -14.85 8.63 -7.58
N GLY A 367 -14.88 8.62 -8.91
CA GLY A 367 -13.99 9.43 -9.76
C GLY A 367 -12.80 8.67 -10.35
N GLY A 368 -12.71 7.36 -10.13
CA GLY A 368 -11.72 6.46 -10.72
C GLY A 368 -10.28 6.94 -10.55
N LEU A 369 -9.46 6.78 -11.60
CA LEU A 369 -8.08 7.27 -11.59
C LEU A 369 -7.98 8.80 -11.49
N GLY A 370 -9.03 9.54 -11.83
CA GLY A 370 -9.07 11.00 -11.68
C GLY A 370 -9.09 11.46 -10.22
N ALA A 371 -9.78 10.74 -9.33
CA ALA A 371 -9.74 11.02 -7.89
C ALA A 371 -8.40 10.57 -7.28
N MET A 372 -7.87 9.42 -7.71
CA MET A 372 -6.53 8.95 -7.34
C MET A 372 -5.43 9.94 -7.74
N ASP A 373 -5.57 10.60 -8.90
CA ASP A 373 -4.64 11.64 -9.39
C ASP A 373 -4.42 12.75 -8.36
N SER A 374 -5.50 13.25 -7.75
CA SER A 374 -5.44 14.37 -6.81
C SER A 374 -4.65 13.99 -5.55
N ALA A 375 -4.89 12.80 -4.99
CA ALA A 375 -4.16 12.30 -3.82
C ALA A 375 -2.66 12.11 -4.11
N LEU A 376 -2.31 11.55 -5.29
CA LEU A 376 -0.90 11.41 -5.71
C LEU A 376 -0.21 12.76 -5.95
N GLU A 377 -0.95 13.82 -6.28
CA GLU A 377 -0.43 15.19 -6.42
C GLU A 377 -0.16 15.85 -5.07
N HIS A 378 -1.10 15.73 -4.13
CA HIS A 378 -0.94 16.23 -2.76
C HIS A 378 0.26 15.57 -2.08
N GLY A 379 0.41 14.27 -2.34
CA GLY A 379 1.44 13.42 -1.77
C GLY A 379 0.84 12.57 -0.66
N MET A 380 1.27 11.31 -0.59
CA MET A 380 0.71 10.32 0.33
C MET A 380 1.79 9.73 1.23
N VAL A 381 1.39 9.24 2.40
CA VAL A 381 2.27 8.60 3.38
C VAL A 381 2.41 7.12 3.05
N LEU A 382 3.65 6.61 3.05
CA LEU A 382 3.92 5.18 2.89
C LEU A 382 3.65 4.44 4.20
N ALA A 383 2.71 3.51 4.17
CA ALA A 383 2.43 2.55 5.22
C ALA A 383 2.98 1.16 4.86
N LEU A 384 3.52 0.46 5.86
CA LEU A 384 3.97 -0.94 5.75
C LEU A 384 3.38 -1.73 6.91
N SER A 385 2.77 -2.88 6.65
CA SER A 385 2.08 -3.65 7.68
C SER A 385 2.21 -5.16 7.51
N VAL A 386 1.85 -5.87 8.57
CA VAL A 386 1.55 -7.30 8.55
C VAL A 386 0.32 -7.54 9.42
N TRP A 387 -0.69 -8.21 8.87
CA TRP A 387 -1.98 -8.40 9.54
C TRP A 387 -2.69 -9.67 9.05
N ASP A 388 -3.59 -10.17 9.89
CA ASP A 388 -4.65 -11.14 9.57
C ASP A 388 -6.02 -10.47 9.65
N ASP A 389 -7.03 -11.09 9.06
CA ASP A 389 -8.31 -10.43 8.77
C ASP A 389 -9.45 -11.02 9.60
N HIS A 390 -9.90 -10.25 10.59
CA HIS A 390 -11.01 -10.61 11.46
C HIS A 390 -12.40 -10.47 10.82
N ALA A 391 -12.50 -9.89 9.61
CA ALA A 391 -13.76 -9.70 8.91
C ALA A 391 -13.99 -10.80 7.86
N ALA A 392 -12.99 -11.10 7.03
CA ALA A 392 -13.12 -11.99 5.89
C ALA A 392 -11.99 -13.02 5.74
N ASN A 393 -11.16 -13.21 6.78
CA ASN A 393 -10.11 -14.25 6.85
C ASN A 393 -9.11 -14.18 5.68
N MET A 394 -8.93 -13.02 5.05
CA MET A 394 -8.07 -12.80 3.87
C MET A 394 -8.52 -13.52 2.60
N LEU A 395 -9.73 -14.11 2.60
CA LEU A 395 -10.23 -14.92 1.49
C LEU A 395 -10.42 -14.11 0.21
N TRP A 396 -10.69 -12.80 0.36
CA TRP A 396 -10.80 -11.88 -0.75
C TRP A 396 -9.49 -11.74 -1.55
N LEU A 397 -8.34 -11.99 -0.91
CA LEU A 397 -7.01 -11.94 -1.52
C LEU A 397 -6.55 -13.31 -2.05
N ASP A 398 -6.70 -14.38 -1.27
CA ASP A 398 -5.97 -15.64 -1.50
C ASP A 398 -6.82 -16.91 -1.68
N SER A 399 -8.15 -16.79 -1.68
CA SER A 399 -9.08 -17.93 -1.75
C SER A 399 -10.22 -17.70 -2.76
N ASP A 400 -11.28 -18.49 -2.65
CA ASP A 400 -12.55 -18.28 -3.35
C ASP A 400 -13.47 -17.41 -2.47
N TYR A 401 -13.91 -16.26 -3.01
CA TYR A 401 -14.75 -15.33 -2.27
C TYR A 401 -15.79 -14.65 -3.19
N PRO A 402 -17.04 -14.44 -2.74
CA PRO A 402 -17.64 -14.99 -1.52
C PRO A 402 -17.65 -16.53 -1.50
N THR A 403 -17.60 -17.13 -0.31
CA THR A 403 -17.34 -18.58 -0.14
C THR A 403 -18.47 -19.50 -0.64
N ASP A 404 -19.65 -18.96 -0.89
CA ASP A 404 -20.84 -19.64 -1.39
C ASP A 404 -21.01 -19.53 -2.92
N ALA A 405 -20.17 -18.73 -3.59
CA ALA A 405 -20.16 -18.60 -5.04
C ALA A 405 -19.42 -19.77 -5.73
N ASP A 406 -19.77 -20.05 -6.99
CA ASP A 406 -19.05 -21.04 -7.80
C ASP A 406 -17.67 -20.50 -8.18
N ALA A 407 -16.61 -21.16 -7.70
CA ALA A 407 -15.21 -20.80 -7.96
C ALA A 407 -14.83 -20.74 -9.45
N SER A 408 -15.61 -21.37 -10.34
CA SER A 408 -15.41 -21.26 -11.79
C SER A 408 -15.95 -19.96 -12.40
N SER A 409 -16.75 -19.20 -11.65
CA SER A 409 -17.27 -17.91 -12.09
C SER A 409 -16.14 -16.86 -12.10
N PRO A 410 -16.04 -16.03 -13.16
CA PRO A 410 -15.05 -14.97 -13.24
C PRO A 410 -15.06 -14.08 -11.99
N GLY A 411 -13.88 -13.81 -11.44
CA GLY A 411 -13.72 -12.96 -10.27
C GLY A 411 -13.87 -13.65 -8.92
N ILE A 412 -14.35 -14.91 -8.84
CA ILE A 412 -14.55 -15.60 -7.55
C ILE A 412 -13.27 -16.22 -7.00
N SER A 413 -12.40 -16.82 -7.82
CA SER A 413 -11.15 -17.41 -7.34
C SER A 413 -10.01 -16.39 -7.38
N ARG A 414 -9.34 -16.15 -6.24
CA ARG A 414 -8.25 -15.14 -6.08
C ARG A 414 -6.93 -15.75 -5.63
N GLY A 415 -6.95 -17.00 -5.18
CA GLY A 415 -5.75 -17.77 -4.89
C GLY A 415 -6.08 -19.23 -4.59
N PRO A 416 -5.05 -20.04 -4.27
CA PRO A 416 -5.19 -21.47 -4.03
C PRO A 416 -5.61 -21.84 -2.60
N CYS A 417 -5.77 -20.87 -1.69
CA CYS A 417 -6.07 -21.15 -0.29
C CYS A 417 -7.49 -21.68 -0.12
N ALA A 418 -7.70 -22.57 0.85
CA ALA A 418 -9.02 -23.14 1.12
C ALA A 418 -9.95 -22.09 1.74
N THR A 419 -11.25 -22.14 1.45
CA THR A 419 -12.25 -21.21 2.04
C THR A 419 -12.37 -21.29 3.56
N THR A 420 -11.75 -22.29 4.19
CA THR A 420 -11.66 -22.45 5.65
C THR A 420 -10.32 -21.97 6.24
N SER A 421 -9.42 -21.38 5.44
CA SER A 421 -8.17 -20.81 5.94
C SER A 421 -8.37 -19.42 6.55
N GLY A 422 -7.32 -18.87 7.14
CA GLY A 422 -7.25 -17.46 7.50
C GLY A 422 -8.01 -17.02 8.73
N VAL A 423 -8.68 -17.93 9.44
CA VAL A 423 -9.29 -17.63 10.74
C VAL A 423 -8.20 -17.12 11.69
N PRO A 424 -8.29 -15.89 12.25
CA PRO A 424 -7.22 -15.26 13.03
C PRO A 424 -6.61 -16.17 14.09
N THR A 425 -7.44 -16.72 14.98
CA THR A 425 -7.01 -17.66 16.04
C THR A 425 -6.22 -18.88 15.54
N ASP A 426 -6.53 -19.38 14.33
CA ASP A 426 -5.79 -20.46 13.70
C ASP A 426 -4.45 -19.99 13.15
N VAL A 427 -4.40 -18.82 12.52
CA VAL A 427 -3.19 -18.28 11.89
C VAL A 427 -2.20 -17.79 12.93
N GLU A 428 -2.66 -17.06 13.95
CA GLU A 428 -1.88 -16.62 15.12
C GLU A 428 -1.20 -17.80 15.82
N SER A 429 -1.92 -18.92 15.98
CA SER A 429 -1.42 -20.10 16.69
C SER A 429 -0.53 -21.01 15.83
N LYS A 430 -0.85 -21.18 14.54
CA LYS A 430 -0.11 -22.09 13.64
C LYS A 430 1.09 -21.42 12.97
N SER A 431 1.05 -20.11 12.80
CA SER A 431 2.07 -19.33 12.09
C SER A 431 2.64 -18.16 12.91
N PRO A 432 2.92 -18.28 14.23
CA PRO A 432 3.39 -17.16 15.03
C PRO A 432 4.76 -16.63 14.58
N GLY A 433 5.56 -17.48 13.93
CA GLY A 433 6.85 -17.12 13.36
C GLY A 433 6.78 -16.45 11.99
N ALA A 434 5.58 -16.22 11.43
CA ALA A 434 5.41 -15.57 10.14
C ALA A 434 5.98 -14.14 10.14
N SER A 435 6.46 -13.69 8.99
CA SER A 435 7.06 -12.37 8.86
C SER A 435 7.14 -11.94 7.41
N VAL A 436 7.13 -10.63 7.18
CA VAL A 436 7.45 -10.00 5.90
C VAL A 436 8.70 -9.14 6.03
N ILE A 437 9.51 -9.10 4.97
CA ILE A 437 10.66 -8.20 4.87
C ILE A 437 10.46 -7.28 3.68
N PHE A 438 10.36 -5.98 3.95
CA PHE A 438 10.38 -4.93 2.94
C PHE A 438 11.76 -4.28 2.92
N SER A 439 12.36 -4.10 1.76
CA SER A 439 13.70 -3.53 1.68
C SER A 439 13.93 -2.74 0.41
N ASN A 440 15.04 -1.99 0.36
CA ASN A 440 15.52 -1.37 -0.88
C ASN A 440 14.48 -0.44 -1.54
N ILE A 441 13.79 0.35 -0.71
CA ILE A 441 12.76 1.29 -1.16
C ILE A 441 13.39 2.39 -2.02
N LYS A 442 12.85 2.58 -3.22
CA LYS A 442 13.26 3.57 -4.20
C LYS A 442 12.04 4.24 -4.81
N PHE A 443 12.14 5.55 -5.07
CA PHE A 443 11.13 6.27 -5.82
C PHE A 443 11.76 7.34 -6.71
N GLY A 444 11.20 7.62 -7.89
CA GLY A 444 11.80 8.58 -8.81
C GLY A 444 11.20 8.54 -10.22
N ASP A 445 11.95 9.09 -11.19
CA ASP A 445 11.56 9.11 -12.60
C ASP A 445 11.22 7.69 -13.10
N ILE A 446 10.25 7.59 -14.02
CA ILE A 446 9.88 6.32 -14.67
C ILE A 446 11.12 5.62 -15.25
N GLY A 447 11.32 4.34 -14.89
CA GLY A 447 12.46 3.54 -15.33
C GLY A 447 13.78 3.81 -14.60
N SER A 448 13.81 4.65 -13.56
CA SER A 448 15.05 4.98 -12.84
C SER A 448 15.38 4.04 -11.68
N THR A 449 14.45 3.20 -11.24
CA THR A 449 14.59 2.48 -9.95
C THR A 449 14.95 1.00 -10.07
N PHE A 450 14.85 0.43 -11.28
CA PHE A 450 15.14 -0.99 -11.54
C PHE A 450 16.11 -1.20 -12.72
N SER A 451 16.69 -2.39 -12.78
CA SER A 451 17.52 -2.84 -13.90
C SER A 451 17.42 -4.36 -14.01
N GLY A 452 17.58 -4.90 -15.21
CA GLY A 452 17.61 -6.34 -15.43
C GLY A 452 17.60 -6.71 -16.91
N SER A 453 17.84 -7.98 -17.19
CA SER A 453 17.68 -8.55 -18.53
C SER A 453 16.21 -8.80 -18.83
N SER A 454 15.74 -8.44 -20.02
CA SER A 454 14.39 -8.81 -20.47
C SER A 454 14.33 -10.31 -20.78
N SER A 455 13.30 -11.01 -20.30
CA SER A 455 13.10 -12.41 -20.64
C SER A 455 12.63 -12.55 -22.09
N GLY A 456 13.56 -12.60 -23.04
CA GLY A 456 13.29 -13.11 -24.38
C GLY A 456 13.10 -14.63 -24.32
N GLY A 457 11.87 -15.11 -24.51
CA GLY A 457 11.59 -16.55 -24.63
C GLY A 457 12.34 -17.14 -25.83
N GLY A 458 13.25 -18.08 -25.57
CA GLY A 458 14.00 -18.76 -26.61
C GLY A 458 15.15 -19.60 -26.09
N SER A 459 14.84 -20.82 -25.62
CA SER A 459 15.84 -21.87 -25.43
C SER A 459 16.47 -22.24 -26.78
N THR A 460 17.78 -22.11 -26.93
CA THR A 460 18.63 -23.07 -27.68
C THR A 460 20.11 -22.88 -27.29
N SER A 461 20.76 -24.01 -27.08
CA SER A 461 22.10 -24.22 -26.55
C SER A 461 23.22 -23.61 -27.39
N ALA A 462 24.25 -23.05 -26.75
CA ALA A 462 25.52 -22.67 -27.39
C ALA A 462 26.64 -23.70 -27.12
N PRO A 463 27.50 -24.03 -28.10
CA PRO A 463 28.84 -24.57 -27.87
C PRO A 463 29.95 -23.50 -27.98
N PRO A 464 31.19 -23.78 -27.53
CA PRO A 464 32.00 -22.84 -26.73
C PRO A 464 33.05 -21.97 -27.46
N THR A 465 33.35 -20.85 -26.78
CA THR A 465 34.52 -19.93 -26.72
C THR A 465 35.74 -20.00 -27.67
N GLN A 466 36.14 -18.83 -28.21
CA GLN A 466 37.54 -18.31 -28.24
C GLN A 466 37.61 -16.78 -28.59
N PRO A 467 38.75 -16.04 -28.48
CA PRO A 467 38.84 -14.82 -27.67
C PRO A 467 39.21 -13.48 -28.37
N THR A 468 38.79 -12.38 -27.73
CA THR A 468 39.32 -10.98 -27.61
C THR A 468 39.73 -10.07 -28.81
N GLN A 469 39.23 -8.81 -28.70
CA GLN A 469 39.73 -7.46 -29.15
C GLN A 469 39.35 -6.92 -30.55
N PRO A 470 39.35 -5.58 -30.83
CA PRO A 470 38.74 -4.38 -30.19
C PRO A 470 37.83 -3.50 -31.14
N THR A 471 36.99 -2.64 -30.52
CA THR A 471 36.23 -1.41 -30.94
C THR A 471 35.96 -0.93 -32.40
N GLN A 472 34.67 -0.59 -32.64
CA GLN A 472 33.99 0.34 -33.62
C GLN A 472 34.02 0.00 -35.13
N PRO A 473 33.00 0.34 -36.00
CA PRO A 473 31.91 1.35 -35.92
C PRO A 473 30.48 0.85 -36.35
N SER A 474 29.50 1.77 -36.41
CA SER A 474 28.07 1.57 -36.73
C SER A 474 27.79 0.63 -37.92
N GLN A 475 26.98 -0.42 -37.70
CA GLN A 475 26.55 -1.37 -38.75
C GLN A 475 25.26 -0.94 -39.48
N PRO A 476 25.07 -1.36 -40.74
CA PRO A 476 23.90 -1.07 -41.57
C PRO A 476 22.66 -1.86 -41.12
N PRO A 477 21.44 -1.48 -41.56
CA PRO A 477 20.21 -2.18 -41.18
C PRO A 477 20.26 -3.66 -41.56
N THR A 478 19.85 -4.51 -40.62
CA THR A 478 19.76 -5.96 -40.80
C THR A 478 18.76 -6.29 -41.92
N THR A 479 19.24 -6.99 -42.95
CA THR A 479 18.41 -7.46 -44.06
C THR A 479 17.50 -8.59 -43.60
N GLY A 480 16.19 -8.33 -43.53
CA GLY A 480 15.15 -9.30 -43.23
C GLY A 480 13.76 -8.67 -43.36
N THR A 481 12.71 -9.49 -43.46
CA THR A 481 11.33 -9.02 -43.32
C THR A 481 10.75 -9.48 -41.98
N VAL A 482 9.99 -8.61 -41.33
CA VAL A 482 9.35 -8.86 -40.03
C VAL A 482 8.02 -9.58 -40.25
N ALA A 483 7.79 -10.69 -39.54
CA ALA A 483 6.53 -11.43 -39.61
C ALA A 483 5.34 -10.59 -39.09
N GLN A 484 4.11 -11.03 -39.38
CA GLN A 484 2.92 -10.41 -38.77
C GLN A 484 3.08 -10.31 -37.26
N TRP A 485 2.69 -9.18 -36.70
CA TRP A 485 2.77 -8.79 -35.29
C TRP A 485 4.19 -8.53 -34.76
N GLY A 486 5.23 -8.67 -35.57
CA GLY A 486 6.59 -8.30 -35.18
C GLY A 486 6.83 -6.79 -35.18
N GLN A 487 7.78 -6.33 -34.36
CA GLN A 487 8.21 -4.93 -34.34
C GLN A 487 8.97 -4.58 -35.61
N CYS A 488 8.62 -3.46 -36.24
CA CYS A 488 9.22 -2.97 -37.48
C CYS A 488 9.72 -1.51 -37.38
N GLY A 489 9.65 -0.91 -36.18
CA GLY A 489 10.09 0.46 -35.95
C GLY A 489 9.97 0.89 -34.49
N GLY A 490 10.40 2.11 -34.21
CA GLY A 490 10.42 2.72 -32.88
C GLY A 490 11.79 3.32 -32.52
N ILE A 491 11.80 4.34 -31.67
CA ILE A 491 13.03 4.93 -31.11
C ILE A 491 13.84 3.82 -30.42
N GLY A 492 15.10 3.65 -30.85
CA GLY A 492 16.03 2.64 -30.33
C GLY A 492 15.95 1.26 -31.00
N TYR A 493 14.98 1.03 -31.91
CA TYR A 493 14.88 -0.22 -32.66
C TYR A 493 15.98 -0.33 -33.74
N THR A 494 16.71 -1.44 -33.75
CA THR A 494 17.83 -1.71 -34.68
C THR A 494 17.59 -2.92 -35.60
N GLY A 495 16.41 -3.53 -35.52
CA GLY A 495 16.02 -4.67 -36.35
C GLY A 495 15.48 -4.28 -37.73
N PRO A 496 14.98 -5.26 -38.50
CA PRO A 496 14.45 -5.00 -39.83
C PRO A 496 13.17 -4.17 -39.80
N THR A 497 13.01 -3.25 -40.75
CA THR A 497 11.87 -2.31 -40.80
C THR A 497 10.83 -2.64 -41.88
N ALA A 498 11.11 -3.62 -42.74
CA ALA A 498 10.20 -4.08 -43.78
C ALA A 498 9.36 -5.26 -43.28
N CYS A 499 8.05 -5.20 -43.44
CA CYS A 499 7.16 -6.32 -43.09
C CYS A 499 7.14 -7.39 -44.18
N ALA A 500 6.92 -8.65 -43.78
CA ALA A 500 6.66 -9.74 -44.71
C ALA A 500 5.33 -9.48 -45.42
N SER A 501 5.29 -9.69 -46.75
CA SER A 501 4.04 -9.57 -47.50
C SER A 501 2.98 -10.53 -46.93
N PRO A 502 1.72 -10.10 -46.71
CA PRO A 502 1.08 -8.86 -47.19
C PRO A 502 1.06 -7.67 -46.21
N PHE A 503 1.80 -7.73 -45.11
CA PHE A 503 1.65 -6.77 -43.98
C PHE A 503 2.37 -5.44 -44.21
N THR A 504 1.94 -4.41 -43.49
CA THR A 504 2.57 -3.08 -43.49
C THR A 504 2.98 -2.65 -42.08
N CYS A 505 4.02 -1.82 -41.98
CA CYS A 505 4.52 -1.35 -40.69
C CYS A 505 3.68 -0.16 -40.21
N HIS A 506 2.98 -0.33 -39.08
CA HIS A 506 2.14 0.69 -38.47
C HIS A 506 2.76 1.19 -37.18
N GLN A 507 2.97 2.50 -37.07
CA GLN A 507 3.42 3.12 -35.83
C GLN A 507 2.28 3.09 -34.81
N LEU A 508 2.54 2.50 -33.63
CA LEU A 508 1.60 2.51 -32.50
C LEU A 508 1.97 3.62 -31.51
N ASN A 509 3.27 3.86 -31.30
CA ASN A 509 3.80 5.00 -30.56
C ASN A 509 5.25 5.30 -31.00
N ASP A 510 5.87 6.32 -30.43
CA ASP A 510 7.24 6.75 -30.79
C ASP A 510 8.31 5.66 -30.59
N TYR A 511 8.10 4.72 -29.68
CA TYR A 511 9.03 3.65 -29.35
C TYR A 511 8.68 2.31 -30.00
N TYR A 512 7.54 2.22 -30.70
CA TYR A 512 7.07 0.94 -31.23
C TYR A 512 6.19 1.07 -32.48
N SER A 513 6.60 0.39 -33.55
CA SER A 513 5.81 0.15 -34.76
C SER A 513 5.68 -1.36 -35.00
N GLN A 514 4.54 -1.83 -35.51
CA GLN A 514 4.23 -3.25 -35.68
C GLN A 514 3.77 -3.59 -37.09
N CYS A 515 4.11 -4.78 -37.59
CA CYS A 515 3.60 -5.31 -38.85
C CYS A 515 2.19 -5.89 -38.69
N TYR A 516 1.18 -5.40 -39.41
CA TYR A 516 -0.11 -6.07 -39.54
C TYR A 516 -0.85 -5.71 -40.82
#